data_AF-A0A945CK79-F1
#
_entry.id   AF-A0A945CK79-F1
#
_cell.length_a   1.000
_cell.length_b   1.000
_cell.length_c   1.000
_cell.angle_alpha   90.00
_cell.angle_beta   90.00
_cell.angle_gamma   90.00
#
_symmetry.space_group_name_H-M   'P 1'
#
loop_
_entity.id
_entity.type
_entity.pdbx_description
1 polymer ?
#
loop_
_entity_poly.entity_id
_entity_poly.type
_entity_poly.pdbx_seq_one_letter_code
_entity_poly.pdbx_strand_id
1 'polypeptide(L)'
;MADEPLIAVFVDFENLALGVRDVKRGDFQVELVLKRLLEKGRIVYKRAYCDWSNYRNAVREFHVQGIELIDIPQSKMSGKNSADIRMVVDALDLCYAKQHIDVFALLSGDSDFSPLVSKLKENEKRVIGCGVRSSTSELLVATCDEFIYYDDLAQVAQKKVKPKKTKGKVLQADKRQEGIDIFLEIVRSLADEYDPLWGSLVKQTMRRVHPGFKENHYGYKSFAELAKEAQKREFVRLDYDEGRGNYKIHLKE
;
A
#
# COMPACT_ATOMS: atom_id res chain seq x y z
N MET A 1 13.87 18.82 -6.79
CA MET A 1 12.61 18.19 -6.33
C MET A 1 13.01 16.77 -5.96
N ALA A 2 12.78 16.32 -4.73
CA ALA A 2 13.16 14.94 -4.37
C ALA A 2 12.39 13.99 -5.30
N ASP A 3 13.11 13.13 -6.01
CA ASP A 3 12.49 12.19 -6.95
C ASP A 3 11.56 11.27 -6.17
N GLU A 4 10.35 11.09 -6.70
CA GLU A 4 9.34 10.23 -6.09
C GLU A 4 9.73 8.77 -6.31
N PRO A 5 9.85 7.94 -5.26
CA PRO A 5 10.29 6.56 -5.43
C PRO A 5 9.29 5.77 -6.25
N LEU A 6 9.80 5.08 -7.27
CA LEU A 6 9.03 4.22 -8.16
C LEU A 6 9.03 2.78 -7.64
N ILE A 7 7.84 2.21 -7.49
CA ILE A 7 7.62 0.90 -6.87
C ILE A 7 7.20 -0.12 -7.92
N ALA A 8 7.86 -1.28 -7.92
CA ALA A 8 7.42 -2.50 -8.59
C ALA A 8 6.88 -3.50 -7.58
N VAL A 9 5.68 -4.03 -7.83
CA VAL A 9 4.97 -4.96 -6.93
C VAL A 9 4.94 -6.35 -7.54
N PHE A 10 5.40 -7.33 -6.76
CA PHE A 10 5.38 -8.74 -7.11
C PHE A 10 4.59 -9.49 -6.05
N VAL A 11 3.55 -10.19 -6.47
CA VAL A 11 2.62 -10.88 -5.57
C VAL A 11 2.72 -12.38 -5.78
N ASP A 12 3.19 -13.07 -4.75
CA ASP A 12 3.04 -14.52 -4.62
C ASP A 12 1.67 -14.78 -3.98
N PHE A 13 0.67 -14.96 -4.85
CA PHE A 13 -0.71 -15.03 -4.37
C PHE A 13 -1.01 -16.37 -3.68
N GLU A 14 -0.34 -17.45 -4.08
CA GLU A 14 -0.53 -18.76 -3.45
C GLU A 14 -0.12 -18.72 -1.98
N ASN A 15 1.06 -18.18 -1.68
CA ASN A 15 1.56 -18.05 -0.31
C ASN A 15 0.65 -17.18 0.56
N LEU A 16 0.23 -16.02 0.04
CA LEU A 16 -0.67 -15.10 0.76
C LEU A 16 -2.04 -15.72 1.01
N ALA A 17 -2.62 -16.36 -0.01
CA ALA A 17 -3.95 -16.98 0.11
C ALA A 17 -3.95 -18.14 1.10
N LEU A 18 -2.87 -18.95 1.14
CA LEU A 18 -2.69 -19.98 2.15
C LEU A 18 -2.55 -19.38 3.55
N GLY A 19 -1.70 -18.37 3.71
CA GLY A 19 -1.48 -17.69 4.99
C GLY A 19 -2.77 -17.08 5.57
N VAL A 20 -3.62 -16.45 4.75
CA VAL A 20 -4.88 -15.86 5.25
C VAL A 20 -5.92 -16.92 5.63
N ARG A 21 -5.99 -18.05 4.91
CA ARG A 21 -6.92 -19.15 5.23
C ARG A 21 -6.67 -19.71 6.63
N ASP A 22 -5.41 -19.81 7.03
CA ASP A 22 -5.03 -20.32 8.36
C ASP A 22 -5.48 -19.39 9.50
N VAL A 23 -5.58 -18.08 9.24
CA VAL A 23 -5.95 -17.06 10.22
C VAL A 23 -7.48 -16.82 10.29
N LYS A 24 -8.28 -17.51 9.44
CA LYS A 24 -9.77 -17.38 9.37
C LYS A 24 -10.27 -15.93 9.27
N ARG A 25 -9.50 -15.02 8.68
CA ARG A 25 -9.81 -13.57 8.61
C ARG A 25 -10.55 -13.13 7.34
N GLY A 26 -11.12 -14.08 6.60
CA GLY A 26 -11.81 -13.83 5.32
C GLY A 26 -10.86 -13.99 4.14
N ASP A 27 -11.18 -13.39 2.99
CA ASP A 27 -10.32 -13.41 1.81
C ASP A 27 -9.20 -12.34 1.92
N PHE A 28 -8.07 -12.61 1.29
CA PHE A 28 -6.97 -11.65 1.19
C PHE A 28 -7.39 -10.44 0.35
N GLN A 29 -7.27 -9.24 0.91
CA GLN A 29 -7.63 -7.98 0.25
C GLN A 29 -6.37 -7.25 -0.23
N VAL A 30 -6.05 -7.40 -1.51
CA VAL A 30 -4.81 -6.85 -2.08
C VAL A 30 -4.81 -5.31 -2.06
N GLU A 31 -6.00 -4.70 -2.12
CA GLU A 31 -6.17 -3.25 -2.06
C GLU A 31 -5.54 -2.62 -0.81
N LEU A 32 -5.64 -3.29 0.35
CA LEU A 32 -5.07 -2.79 1.60
C LEU A 32 -3.55 -2.64 1.51
N VAL A 33 -2.89 -3.63 0.90
CA VAL A 33 -1.43 -3.62 0.70
C VAL A 33 -1.05 -2.57 -0.33
N LEU A 34 -1.77 -2.48 -1.45
CA LEU A 34 -1.52 -1.47 -2.48
C LEU A 34 -1.65 -0.05 -1.93
N LYS A 35 -2.67 0.23 -1.11
CA LYS A 35 -2.84 1.54 -0.45
C LYS A 35 -1.63 1.87 0.42
N ARG A 36 -1.16 0.91 1.23
CA ARG A 36 0.03 1.11 2.05
C ARG A 36 1.29 1.38 1.22
N LEU A 37 1.47 0.67 0.11
CA LEU A 37 2.59 0.90 -0.81
C LEU A 37 2.49 2.27 -1.51
N LEU A 38 1.27 2.72 -1.85
CA LEU A 38 1.04 4.04 -2.45
C LEU A 38 1.37 5.19 -1.49
N GLU A 39 1.40 4.95 -0.18
CA GLU A 39 1.91 5.94 0.77
C GLU A 39 3.42 6.14 0.64
N LYS A 40 4.15 5.06 0.35
CA LYS A 40 5.61 5.02 0.22
C LYS A 40 6.13 5.56 -1.10
N GLY A 41 5.34 5.48 -2.17
CA GLY A 41 5.79 5.86 -3.50
C GLY A 41 4.76 5.58 -4.59
N ARG A 42 5.18 5.76 -5.84
CA ARG A 42 4.31 5.55 -7.01
C ARG A 42 4.50 4.15 -7.56
N ILE A 43 3.43 3.36 -7.58
CA ILE A 43 3.42 2.03 -8.19
C ILE A 43 3.40 2.16 -9.72
N VAL A 44 4.43 1.65 -10.39
CA VAL A 44 4.58 1.66 -11.85
C VAL A 44 4.48 0.28 -12.47
N TYR A 45 4.64 -0.77 -11.67
CA TYR A 45 4.60 -2.16 -12.10
C TYR A 45 3.92 -3.01 -11.03
N LYS A 46 3.05 -3.93 -11.44
CA LYS A 46 2.35 -4.84 -10.52
C LYS A 46 1.97 -6.15 -11.22
N ARG A 47 2.53 -7.26 -10.74
CA ARG A 47 2.24 -8.62 -11.22
C ARG A 47 1.90 -9.56 -10.07
N ALA A 48 0.99 -10.48 -10.33
CA ALA A 48 0.67 -11.57 -9.41
C ALA A 48 0.87 -12.93 -10.08
N TYR A 49 1.51 -13.84 -9.36
CA TYR A 49 1.93 -15.16 -9.83
C TYR A 49 1.15 -16.23 -9.06
N CYS A 50 0.47 -17.11 -9.79
CA CYS A 50 -0.37 -18.16 -9.22
C CYS A 50 -0.82 -19.14 -10.32
N ASP A 51 -1.19 -20.36 -9.94
CA ASP A 51 -2.10 -21.18 -10.72
C ASP A 51 -3.55 -20.68 -10.54
N TRP A 52 -3.99 -19.77 -11.42
CA TRP A 52 -5.29 -19.10 -11.29
C TRP A 52 -6.47 -20.05 -11.48
N SER A 53 -6.24 -21.26 -11.99
CA SER A 53 -7.28 -22.28 -12.09
C SER A 53 -7.86 -22.65 -10.71
N ASN A 54 -7.06 -22.53 -9.64
CA ASN A 54 -7.45 -22.79 -8.25
C ASN A 54 -8.06 -21.56 -7.53
N TYR A 55 -7.91 -20.36 -8.09
CA TYR A 55 -8.24 -19.09 -7.42
C TYR A 55 -9.11 -18.16 -8.26
N ARG A 56 -10.07 -18.73 -9.00
CA ARG A 56 -10.98 -17.98 -9.90
C ARG A 56 -11.71 -16.80 -9.25
N ASN A 57 -12.02 -16.90 -7.95
CA ASN A 57 -12.72 -15.84 -7.23
C ASN A 57 -11.85 -14.58 -7.02
N ALA A 58 -10.53 -14.75 -6.91
CA ALA A 58 -9.59 -13.65 -6.68
C ALA A 58 -9.21 -12.90 -7.96
N VAL A 59 -9.32 -13.55 -9.12
CA VAL A 59 -9.00 -12.98 -10.45
C VAL A 59 -9.68 -11.62 -10.65
N ARG A 60 -10.97 -11.53 -10.31
CA ARG A 60 -11.74 -10.29 -10.50
C ARG A 60 -11.20 -9.15 -9.65
N GLU A 61 -10.86 -9.42 -8.39
CA GLU A 61 -10.34 -8.40 -7.48
C GLU A 61 -9.00 -7.86 -7.98
N PHE A 62 -8.08 -8.75 -8.33
CA PHE A 62 -6.76 -8.38 -8.83
C PHE A 62 -6.85 -7.61 -10.15
N HIS A 63 -7.73 -8.02 -11.05
CA HIS A 63 -7.97 -7.31 -12.31
C HIS A 63 -8.53 -5.90 -12.09
N VAL A 64 -9.47 -5.71 -11.15
CA VAL A 64 -10.00 -4.38 -10.80
C VAL A 64 -8.90 -3.47 -10.25
N GLN A 65 -7.95 -4.05 -9.51
CA GLN A 65 -6.77 -3.34 -9.03
C GLN A 65 -5.70 -3.17 -10.13
N GLY A 66 -5.97 -3.58 -11.37
CA GLY A 66 -5.08 -3.45 -12.53
C GLY A 66 -3.83 -4.32 -12.49
N ILE A 67 -3.81 -5.36 -11.65
CA ILE A 67 -2.66 -6.26 -11.52
C ILE A 67 -2.62 -7.20 -12.71
N GLU A 68 -1.46 -7.31 -13.36
CA GLU A 68 -1.25 -8.30 -14.41
C GLU A 68 -1.13 -9.69 -13.79
N LEU A 69 -1.97 -10.62 -14.25
CA LEU A 69 -2.05 -11.97 -13.72
C LEU A 69 -1.18 -12.90 -14.56
N ILE A 70 -0.12 -13.43 -13.97
CA ILE A 70 0.77 -14.42 -14.57
C ILE A 70 0.28 -15.79 -14.15
N ASP A 71 -0.28 -16.54 -15.11
CA ASP A 71 -0.79 -17.89 -14.89
C ASP A 71 0.32 -18.93 -15.02
N ILE A 72 0.44 -19.77 -14.00
CA ILE A 72 1.50 -20.78 -13.87
C ILE A 72 0.84 -22.11 -13.54
N PRO A 73 0.33 -22.84 -14.55
CA PRO A 73 -0.35 -24.10 -14.34
C PRO A 73 0.60 -25.14 -13.73
N GLN A 74 0.22 -25.74 -12.60
CA GLN A 74 1.05 -26.78 -12.00
C GLN A 74 0.88 -28.12 -12.74
N SER A 75 1.99 -28.71 -13.17
CA SER A 75 1.97 -30.09 -13.66
C SER A 75 1.84 -31.07 -12.49
N LYS A 76 1.15 -32.21 -12.68
CA LYS A 76 0.89 -33.22 -11.63
C LYS A 76 2.14 -33.85 -11.00
N MET A 77 3.35 -33.59 -11.52
CA MET A 77 4.57 -34.32 -11.17
C MET A 77 5.60 -33.49 -10.39
N SER A 78 5.69 -32.17 -10.61
CA SER A 78 6.58 -31.25 -9.86
C SER A 78 6.32 -29.81 -10.31
N GLY A 79 5.35 -29.13 -9.68
CA GLY A 79 4.96 -27.75 -10.04
C GLY A 79 5.00 -26.75 -8.88
N LYS A 80 5.41 -27.18 -7.68
CA LYS A 80 5.23 -26.39 -6.46
C LYS A 80 6.04 -25.09 -6.42
N ASN A 81 7.20 -25.03 -7.08
CA ASN A 81 8.09 -23.87 -7.03
C ASN A 81 8.14 -23.10 -8.36
N SER A 82 7.29 -23.47 -9.34
CA SER A 82 7.32 -22.83 -10.67
C SER A 82 6.92 -21.36 -10.60
N ALA A 83 5.98 -21.02 -9.69
CA ALA A 83 5.56 -19.65 -9.47
C ALA A 83 6.68 -18.79 -8.88
N ASP A 84 7.33 -19.29 -7.83
CA ASP A 84 8.42 -18.59 -7.15
C ASP A 84 9.60 -18.32 -8.07
N ILE A 85 10.04 -19.35 -8.81
CA ILE A 85 11.13 -19.23 -9.78
C ILE A 85 10.78 -18.20 -10.85
N ARG A 86 9.55 -18.25 -11.39
CA ARG A 86 9.13 -17.30 -12.42
C ARG A 86 9.10 -15.88 -11.88
N MET A 87 8.60 -15.67 -10.66
CA MET A 87 8.59 -14.36 -10.01
C MET A 87 10.01 -13.82 -9.80
N VAL A 88 10.94 -14.66 -9.35
CA VAL A 88 12.36 -14.28 -9.18
C VAL A 88 12.99 -13.85 -10.50
N VAL A 89 12.76 -14.61 -11.57
CA VAL A 89 13.29 -14.29 -12.91
C VAL A 89 12.74 -12.95 -13.41
N ASP A 90 11.43 -12.75 -13.35
CA ASP A 90 10.78 -11.51 -13.80
C ASP A 90 11.25 -10.30 -12.96
N ALA A 91 11.45 -10.48 -11.64
CA ALA A 91 11.94 -9.42 -10.75
C ALA A 91 13.38 -8.99 -11.07
N LEU A 92 14.27 -9.95 -11.30
CA LEU A 92 15.66 -9.67 -11.68
C LEU A 92 15.75 -9.05 -13.07
N ASP A 93 14.99 -9.55 -14.05
CA ASP A 93 14.92 -8.97 -15.39
C ASP A 93 14.45 -7.51 -15.33
N LEU A 94 13.40 -7.23 -14.56
CA LEU A 94 12.90 -5.87 -14.35
C LEU A 94 13.95 -4.98 -13.66
N CYS A 95 14.64 -5.50 -12.64
CA CYS A 95 15.71 -4.78 -11.93
C CYS A 95 16.82 -4.34 -12.88
N TYR A 96 17.27 -5.22 -13.78
CA TYR A 96 18.33 -4.89 -14.74
C TYR A 96 17.83 -4.01 -15.89
N ALA A 97 16.64 -4.28 -16.42
CA ALA A 97 16.10 -3.58 -17.58
C ALA A 97 15.56 -2.17 -17.26
N LYS A 98 15.08 -1.94 -16.04
CA LYS A 98 14.39 -0.71 -15.62
C LYS A 98 15.05 -0.10 -14.39
N GLN A 99 16.25 0.46 -14.59
CA GLN A 99 17.06 1.06 -13.52
C GLN A 99 16.37 2.19 -12.73
N HIS A 100 15.37 2.85 -13.32
CA HIS A 100 14.59 3.91 -12.66
C HIS A 100 13.62 3.40 -11.57
N ILE A 101 13.47 2.10 -11.40
CA ILE A 101 12.67 1.54 -10.31
C ILE A 101 13.54 1.52 -9.07
N ASP A 102 13.07 2.17 -8.00
CA ASP A 102 13.83 2.36 -6.76
C ASP A 102 13.49 1.30 -5.71
N VAL A 103 12.23 0.84 -5.72
CA VAL A 103 11.67 -0.01 -4.68
C VAL A 103 11.00 -1.25 -5.27
N PHE A 104 11.31 -2.39 -4.70
CA PHE A 104 10.67 -3.67 -5.01
C PHE A 104 9.83 -4.12 -3.81
N ALA A 105 8.52 -4.22 -4.00
CA ALA A 105 7.60 -4.76 -3.02
C ALA A 105 7.33 -6.23 -3.32
N LEU A 106 7.78 -7.12 -2.43
CA LEU A 106 7.58 -8.56 -2.51
C LEU A 106 6.48 -8.97 -1.53
N LEU A 107 5.32 -9.34 -2.05
CA LEU A 107 4.20 -9.82 -1.23
C LEU A 107 4.29 -11.34 -1.14
N SER A 108 5.09 -11.83 -0.19
CA SER A 108 5.21 -13.23 0.21
C SER A 108 5.73 -13.31 1.65
N GLY A 109 5.40 -14.41 2.35
CA GLY A 109 6.01 -14.77 3.63
C GLY A 109 7.19 -15.74 3.52
N ASP A 110 7.52 -16.22 2.31
CA ASP A 110 8.48 -17.31 2.10
C ASP A 110 9.95 -16.85 2.15
N SER A 111 10.77 -17.52 2.97
CA SER A 111 12.23 -17.27 3.03
C SER A 111 12.98 -17.70 1.77
N ASP A 112 12.39 -18.49 0.88
CA ASP A 112 13.00 -18.84 -0.41
C ASP A 112 13.25 -17.59 -1.30
N PHE A 113 12.61 -16.45 -0.99
CA PHE A 113 12.88 -15.16 -1.63
C PHE A 113 14.07 -14.38 -1.03
N SER A 114 14.66 -14.80 0.10
CA SER A 114 15.82 -14.09 0.70
C SER A 114 17.01 -13.88 -0.26
N PRO A 115 17.37 -14.83 -1.15
CA PRO A 115 18.39 -14.59 -2.17
C PRO A 115 18.00 -13.49 -3.18
N LEU A 116 16.72 -13.42 -3.57
CA LEU A 116 16.21 -12.34 -4.43
C LEU A 116 16.33 -10.99 -3.72
N VAL A 117 15.91 -10.90 -2.45
CA VAL A 117 16.02 -9.67 -1.65
C VAL A 117 17.48 -9.21 -1.60
N SER A 118 18.39 -10.13 -1.30
CA SER A 118 19.83 -9.84 -1.25
C SER A 118 20.35 -9.30 -2.59
N LYS A 119 19.93 -9.91 -3.70
CA LYS A 119 20.38 -9.49 -5.04
C LYS A 119 19.79 -8.14 -5.46
N LEU A 120 18.54 -7.84 -5.08
CA LEU A 120 17.94 -6.52 -5.31
C LEU A 120 18.69 -5.43 -4.52
N LYS A 121 19.02 -5.71 -3.26
CA LYS A 121 19.81 -4.79 -2.41
C LYS A 121 21.23 -4.58 -2.92
N GLU A 122 21.87 -5.63 -3.46
CA GLU A 122 23.16 -5.52 -4.15
C GLU A 122 23.09 -4.55 -5.35
N ASN A 123 21.91 -4.40 -5.97
CA ASN A 123 21.64 -3.46 -7.07
C ASN A 123 21.06 -2.12 -6.57
N GLU A 124 21.33 -1.75 -5.31
CA GLU A 124 20.90 -0.49 -4.68
C GLU A 124 19.37 -0.30 -4.66
N LYS A 125 18.60 -1.38 -4.71
CA LYS A 125 17.14 -1.33 -4.62
C LYS A 125 16.68 -1.48 -3.18
N ARG A 126 15.71 -0.66 -2.78
CA ARG A 126 14.99 -0.85 -1.51
C ARG A 126 14.00 -2.00 -1.67
N VAL A 127 13.93 -2.88 -0.68
CA VAL A 127 13.01 -4.02 -0.70
C VAL A 127 12.01 -3.93 0.45
N ILE A 128 10.73 -3.90 0.11
CA ILE A 128 9.61 -3.94 1.06
C ILE A 128 8.99 -5.33 1.00
N GLY A 129 9.10 -6.09 2.08
CA GLY A 129 8.37 -7.35 2.23
C GLY A 129 6.95 -7.11 2.71
N CYS A 130 6.01 -7.97 2.31
CA CYS A 130 4.68 -8.00 2.89
C CYS A 130 4.13 -9.42 2.96
N GLY A 131 3.62 -9.81 4.12
CA GLY A 131 3.13 -11.17 4.35
C GLY A 131 2.17 -11.27 5.53
N VAL A 132 1.59 -12.45 5.69
CA VAL A 132 0.77 -12.79 6.87
C VAL A 132 1.68 -13.24 7.99
N ARG A 133 1.53 -12.68 9.19
CA ARG A 133 2.46 -12.85 10.31
C ARG A 133 2.68 -14.32 10.70
N SER A 134 1.63 -15.15 10.63
CA SER A 134 1.70 -16.57 10.98
C SER A 134 2.44 -17.44 9.96
N SER A 135 2.54 -16.99 8.71
CA SER A 135 3.17 -17.73 7.60
C SER A 135 4.44 -17.05 7.07
N THR A 136 4.91 -16.00 7.76
CA THR A 136 6.10 -15.25 7.37
C THR A 136 7.32 -15.76 8.14
N SER A 137 8.40 -16.04 7.41
CA SER A 137 9.69 -16.40 7.99
C SER A 137 10.43 -15.18 8.55
N GLU A 138 10.97 -15.28 9.77
CA GLU A 138 11.81 -14.24 10.38
C GLU A 138 13.05 -13.92 9.54
N LEU A 139 13.58 -14.91 8.80
CA LEU A 139 14.71 -14.72 7.89
C LEU A 139 14.37 -13.74 6.76
N LEU A 140 13.17 -13.86 6.18
CA LEU A 140 12.72 -12.95 5.13
C LEU A 140 12.59 -11.53 5.70
N VAL A 141 11.94 -11.40 6.86
CA VAL A 141 11.74 -10.12 7.56
C VAL A 141 13.07 -9.43 7.82
N ALA A 142 14.08 -10.17 8.31
CA ALA A 142 15.39 -9.63 8.61
C ALA A 142 16.20 -9.22 7.36
N THR A 143 15.89 -9.80 6.20
CA THR A 143 16.61 -9.50 4.94
C THR A 143 16.07 -8.23 4.26
N CYS A 144 14.76 -8.00 4.36
CA CYS A 144 14.09 -6.83 3.79
C CYS A 144 14.48 -5.52 4.50
N ASP A 145 14.33 -4.38 3.82
CA ASP A 145 14.56 -3.06 4.44
C ASP A 145 13.37 -2.59 5.26
N GLU A 146 12.16 -2.99 4.84
CA GLU A 146 10.91 -2.77 5.55
C GLU A 146 10.04 -4.02 5.39
N PHE A 147 9.26 -4.36 6.42
CA PHE A 147 8.30 -5.46 6.33
C PHE A 147 6.92 -5.03 6.83
N ILE A 148 5.90 -5.23 6.00
CA ILE A 148 4.50 -4.87 6.28
C ILE A 148 3.69 -6.13 6.55
N TYR A 149 3.14 -6.26 7.75
CA TYR A 149 2.25 -7.38 8.08
C TYR A 149 0.82 -7.10 7.61
N TYR A 150 0.27 -7.99 6.79
CA TYR A 150 -1.11 -7.90 6.32
C TYR A 150 -2.13 -7.87 7.48
N ASP A 151 -1.83 -8.60 8.56
CA ASP A 151 -2.68 -8.67 9.75
C ASP A 151 -2.97 -7.32 10.39
N ASP A 152 -1.98 -6.43 10.38
CA ASP A 152 -2.08 -5.10 10.98
C ASP A 152 -2.97 -4.21 10.09
N LEU A 153 -2.81 -4.30 8.77
CA LEU A 153 -3.65 -3.61 7.79
C LEU A 153 -5.11 -4.07 7.86
N ALA A 154 -5.33 -5.38 7.92
CA ALA A 154 -6.66 -5.97 8.03
C ALA A 154 -7.37 -5.56 9.32
N GLN A 155 -6.64 -5.49 10.45
CA GLN A 155 -7.20 -5.06 11.73
C GLN A 155 -7.64 -3.58 11.69
N VAL A 156 -6.84 -2.70 11.09
CA VAL A 156 -7.20 -1.29 10.91
C VAL A 156 -8.43 -1.15 10.03
N ALA A 157 -8.50 -1.90 8.93
CA ALA A 157 -9.66 -1.90 8.04
C ALA A 157 -10.96 -2.34 8.74
N GLN A 158 -10.92 -3.41 9.54
CA GLN A 158 -12.09 -3.91 10.27
C GLN A 158 -12.63 -2.91 11.30
N LYS A 159 -11.76 -2.13 11.97
CA LYS A 159 -12.18 -1.08 12.92
C LYS A 159 -12.98 0.04 12.24
N LYS A 160 -12.81 0.28 10.94
CA LYS A 160 -13.50 1.34 10.18
C LYS A 160 -14.93 0.99 9.75
N VAL A 161 -15.34 -0.28 9.72
CA VAL A 161 -16.61 -0.75 9.11
C VAL A 161 -17.86 -0.58 10.00
N LYS A 162 -17.86 0.28 11.02
CA LYS A 162 -19.08 0.62 11.79
C LYS A 162 -19.65 2.00 11.44
N PRO A 163 -20.48 2.15 10.39
CA PRO A 163 -21.21 3.40 10.17
C PRO A 163 -22.57 3.39 10.90
N LYS A 164 -22.79 4.37 11.79
CA LYS A 164 -24.15 4.79 12.21
C LYS A 164 -24.81 5.47 11.00
N LYS A 165 -25.78 4.80 10.36
CA LYS A 165 -26.60 5.39 9.31
C LYS A 165 -27.65 6.32 9.91
N THR A 166 -27.56 7.62 9.62
CA THR A 166 -28.69 8.55 9.76
C THR A 166 -28.86 9.31 8.45
N LYS A 167 -29.94 9.02 7.72
CA LYS A 167 -30.26 9.64 6.44
C LYS A 167 -31.10 10.91 6.66
N GLY A 168 -30.76 11.98 5.94
CA GLY A 168 -31.70 13.05 5.59
C GLY A 168 -31.11 14.46 5.71
N LYS A 169 -30.93 15.15 4.57
CA LYS A 169 -30.54 16.57 4.39
C LYS A 169 -29.07 16.98 4.64
N VAL A 170 -28.19 16.07 5.02
CA VAL A 170 -26.78 16.32 5.44
C VAL A 170 -25.74 16.25 4.30
N LEU A 171 -26.13 16.07 3.03
CA LEU A 171 -25.23 15.68 1.92
C LEU A 171 -23.94 16.51 1.74
N GLN A 172 -23.94 17.81 2.02
CA GLN A 172 -22.75 18.66 1.84
C GLN A 172 -21.83 18.66 3.08
N ALA A 173 -22.40 18.63 4.28
CA ALA A 173 -21.65 18.47 5.52
C ALA A 173 -21.04 17.07 5.61
N ASP A 174 -21.76 16.07 5.10
CA ASP A 174 -21.32 14.67 4.99
C ASP A 174 -20.10 14.54 4.06
N LYS A 175 -20.13 15.19 2.89
CA LYS A 175 -18.97 15.24 1.98
C LYS A 175 -17.79 16.00 2.56
N ARG A 176 -18.00 17.14 3.23
CA ARG A 176 -16.91 17.85 3.90
C ARG A 176 -16.26 16.98 4.97
N GLN A 177 -17.07 16.26 5.76
CA GLN A 177 -16.57 15.31 6.74
C GLN A 177 -15.77 14.18 6.08
N GLU A 178 -16.29 13.58 5.00
CA GLU A 178 -15.59 12.53 4.25
C GLU A 178 -14.21 13.00 3.76
N GLY A 179 -14.10 14.25 3.27
CA GLY A 179 -12.82 14.82 2.87
C GLY A 179 -11.83 14.98 4.03
N ILE A 180 -12.32 15.33 5.23
CA ILE A 180 -11.51 15.40 6.46
C ILE A 180 -11.10 13.99 6.90
N ASP A 181 -12.01 13.01 6.82
CA ASP A 181 -11.73 11.64 7.23
C ASP A 181 -10.60 11.03 6.40
N ILE A 182 -10.63 11.24 5.07
CA ILE A 182 -9.55 10.84 4.16
C ILE A 182 -8.24 11.57 4.51
N PHE A 183 -8.30 12.88 4.78
CA PHE A 183 -7.12 13.65 5.18
C PHE A 183 -6.50 13.11 6.48
N LEU A 184 -7.31 12.88 7.51
CA LEU A 184 -6.84 12.37 8.80
C LEU A 184 -6.34 10.94 8.71
N GLU A 185 -6.94 10.11 7.85
CA GLU A 185 -6.43 8.77 7.54
C GLU A 185 -4.98 8.85 7.06
N ILE A 186 -4.70 9.69 6.05
CA ILE A 186 -3.34 9.82 5.50
C ILE A 186 -2.39 10.49 6.49
N VAL A 187 -2.83 11.53 7.21
CA VAL A 187 -1.99 12.19 8.22
C VAL A 187 -1.57 11.22 9.32
N ARG A 188 -2.52 10.43 9.86
CA ARG A 188 -2.22 9.41 10.88
C ARG A 188 -1.24 8.37 10.35
N SER A 189 -1.45 7.89 9.13
CA SER A 189 -0.60 6.87 8.53
C SER A 189 0.85 7.36 8.30
N LEU A 190 1.03 8.66 7.99
CA LEU A 190 2.35 9.23 7.72
C LEU A 190 3.05 9.78 8.97
N ALA A 191 2.32 10.19 10.00
CA ALA A 191 2.89 10.78 11.22
C ALA A 191 3.75 9.79 12.01
N ASP A 192 3.48 8.48 11.89
CA ASP A 192 4.28 7.43 12.54
C ASP A 192 5.68 7.30 11.91
N GLU A 193 5.88 7.80 10.70
CA GLU A 193 7.11 7.60 9.92
C GLU A 193 7.88 8.88 9.59
N TYR A 194 7.19 10.02 9.58
CA TYR A 194 7.75 11.30 9.14
C TYR A 194 7.54 12.39 10.20
N ASP A 195 8.64 12.88 10.76
CA ASP A 195 8.67 14.08 11.61
C ASP A 195 9.83 15.01 11.18
N PRO A 196 9.57 16.24 10.71
CA PRO A 196 8.27 16.90 10.56
C PRO A 196 7.46 16.40 9.34
N LEU A 197 6.16 16.21 9.53
CA LEU A 197 5.22 15.86 8.45
C LEU A 197 4.81 17.10 7.64
N TRP A 198 5.21 17.14 6.36
CA TRP A 198 4.90 18.26 5.47
C TRP A 198 3.56 18.08 4.74
N GLY A 199 2.79 19.16 4.62
CA GLY A 199 1.51 19.17 3.92
C GLY A 199 1.61 18.82 2.43
N SER A 200 2.74 19.09 1.79
CA SER A 200 3.00 18.68 0.40
C SER A 200 3.08 17.16 0.26
N LEU A 201 3.73 16.47 1.20
CA LEU A 201 3.80 15.02 1.24
C LEU A 201 2.41 14.43 1.46
N VAL A 202 1.66 14.94 2.45
CA VAL A 202 0.27 14.51 2.71
C VAL A 202 -0.59 14.66 1.46
N LYS A 203 -0.52 15.82 0.79
CA LYS A 203 -1.29 16.07 -0.44
C LYS A 203 -0.92 15.11 -1.56
N GLN A 204 0.37 14.86 -1.78
CA GLN A 204 0.83 13.93 -2.82
C GLN A 204 0.35 12.51 -2.51
N THR A 205 0.53 12.05 -1.28
CA THR A 205 0.07 10.73 -0.82
C THR A 205 -1.45 10.57 -0.96
N MET A 206 -2.25 11.57 -0.54
CA MET A 206 -3.71 11.54 -0.71
C MET A 206 -4.12 11.33 -2.16
N ARG A 207 -3.44 11.99 -3.12
CA ARG A 207 -3.73 11.82 -4.56
C ARG A 207 -3.31 10.45 -5.09
N ARG A 208 -2.31 9.80 -4.48
CA ARG A 208 -1.91 8.42 -4.84
C ARG A 208 -2.90 7.40 -4.32
N VAL A 209 -3.24 7.47 -3.03
CA VAL A 209 -4.15 6.53 -2.36
C VAL A 209 -5.60 6.73 -2.82
N HIS A 210 -6.00 7.97 -3.11
CA HIS A 210 -7.33 8.34 -3.60
C HIS A 210 -7.23 9.17 -4.89
N PRO A 211 -7.00 8.56 -6.07
CA PRO A 211 -6.87 9.28 -7.34
C PRO A 211 -8.10 10.12 -7.74
N GLY A 212 -9.30 9.71 -7.29
CA GLY A 212 -10.54 10.45 -7.49
C GLY A 212 -10.71 11.67 -6.58
N PHE A 213 -9.81 11.87 -5.61
CA PHE A 213 -9.90 12.96 -4.65
C PHE A 213 -9.64 14.31 -5.33
N LYS A 214 -10.64 15.18 -5.27
CA LYS A 214 -10.53 16.59 -5.65
C LYS A 214 -11.15 17.42 -4.55
N GLU A 215 -10.44 18.42 -4.05
CA GLU A 215 -10.87 19.27 -2.94
C GLU A 215 -12.27 19.85 -3.20
N ASN A 216 -12.52 20.29 -4.44
CA ASN A 216 -13.80 20.87 -4.85
C ASN A 216 -14.98 19.86 -4.75
N HIS A 217 -14.76 18.56 -4.98
CA HIS A 217 -15.80 17.54 -4.84
C HIS A 217 -16.27 17.39 -3.38
N TYR A 218 -15.38 17.67 -2.44
CA TYR A 218 -15.63 17.63 -1.00
C TYR A 218 -15.99 19.02 -0.42
N GLY A 219 -16.15 20.05 -1.25
CA GLY A 219 -16.54 21.39 -0.79
C GLY A 219 -15.41 22.23 -0.20
N TYR A 220 -14.17 21.98 -0.63
CA TYR A 220 -12.98 22.78 -0.29
C TYR A 220 -12.39 23.40 -1.56
N LYS A 221 -12.03 24.69 -1.53
CA LYS A 221 -11.42 25.40 -2.66
C LYS A 221 -9.95 25.03 -2.86
N SER A 222 -9.30 24.54 -1.82
CA SER A 222 -7.88 24.14 -1.85
C SER A 222 -7.54 23.16 -0.73
N PHE A 223 -6.42 22.46 -0.89
CA PHE A 223 -5.86 21.62 0.18
C PHE A 223 -5.58 22.41 1.46
N ALA A 224 -5.13 23.66 1.35
CA ALA A 224 -4.90 24.52 2.50
C ALA A 224 -6.20 24.82 3.26
N GLU A 225 -7.34 24.95 2.57
CA GLU A 225 -8.65 25.12 3.22
C GLU A 225 -9.06 23.84 3.96
N LEU A 226 -8.87 22.67 3.36
CA LEU A 226 -9.13 21.38 4.00
C LEU A 226 -8.30 21.21 5.28
N ALA A 227 -6.99 21.47 5.20
CA ALA A 227 -6.10 21.37 6.35
C ALA A 227 -6.48 22.36 7.47
N LYS A 228 -6.81 23.61 7.11
CA LYS A 228 -7.26 24.63 8.07
C LYS A 228 -8.59 24.27 8.73
N GLU A 229 -9.51 23.65 8.00
CA GLU A 229 -10.76 23.13 8.58
C GLU A 229 -10.47 21.99 9.57
N ALA A 230 -9.54 21.08 9.26
CA ALA A 230 -9.10 20.04 10.19
C ALA A 230 -8.45 20.63 11.45
N GLN A 231 -7.67 21.72 11.33
CA GLN A 231 -7.12 22.46 12.46
C GLN A 231 -8.21 23.16 13.29
N LYS A 232 -9.20 23.77 12.64
CA LYS A 232 -10.33 24.42 13.30
C LYS A 232 -11.15 23.44 14.14
N ARG A 233 -11.23 22.18 13.70
CA ARG A 233 -11.87 21.06 14.43
C ARG A 233 -10.93 20.37 15.42
N GLU A 234 -9.75 20.94 15.63
CA GLU A 234 -8.75 20.47 16.59
C GLU A 234 -8.19 19.07 16.34
N PHE A 235 -8.28 18.55 15.13
CA PHE A 235 -7.68 17.24 14.80
C PHE A 235 -6.18 17.33 14.54
N VAL A 236 -5.71 18.49 14.05
CA VAL A 236 -4.30 18.74 13.74
C VAL A 236 -3.91 20.15 14.15
N ARG A 237 -2.61 20.39 14.29
CA ARG A 237 -2.01 21.71 14.35
C ARG A 237 -1.22 21.95 13.06
N LEU A 238 -1.37 23.13 12.48
CA LEU A 238 -0.60 23.56 11.31
C LEU A 238 0.38 24.65 11.72
N ASP A 239 1.65 24.47 11.40
CA ASP A 239 2.69 25.49 11.54
C ASP A 239 3.21 25.87 10.15
N TYR A 240 3.01 27.13 9.74
CA TYR A 240 3.42 27.60 8.41
C TYR A 240 4.91 27.93 8.41
N ASP A 241 5.61 27.43 7.38
CA ASP A 241 7.03 27.69 7.16
C ASP A 241 7.20 28.65 5.97
N GLU A 242 7.58 29.90 6.25
CA GLU A 242 7.72 30.95 5.22
C GLU A 242 8.85 30.64 4.23
N GLY A 243 9.91 29.98 4.66
CA GLY A 243 11.05 29.64 3.81
C GLY A 243 10.72 28.59 2.75
N ARG A 244 9.77 27.69 3.04
CA ARG A 244 9.30 26.65 2.10
C ARG A 244 7.92 26.91 1.49
N GLY A 245 7.21 27.94 1.95
CA GLY A 245 5.85 28.23 1.52
C GLY A 245 4.89 27.06 1.77
N ASN A 246 5.10 26.30 2.85
CA ASN A 246 4.41 25.03 3.12
C ASN A 246 4.03 24.91 4.60
N TYR A 247 3.06 24.04 4.91
CA TYR A 247 2.63 23.77 6.28
C TYR A 247 3.30 22.51 6.82
N LYS A 248 3.80 22.58 8.06
CA LYS A 248 4.05 21.41 8.90
C LYS A 248 2.74 21.01 9.57
N ILE A 249 2.45 19.72 9.60
CA ILE A 249 1.21 19.16 10.14
C ILE A 249 1.59 18.31 11.36
N HIS A 250 0.99 18.62 12.50
CA HIS A 250 1.14 17.85 13.73
C HIS A 250 -0.22 17.27 14.12
N LEU A 251 -0.30 15.98 14.45
CA LEU A 251 -1.51 15.42 15.03
C LEU A 251 -1.73 15.99 16.43
N LYS A 252 -2.97 16.34 16.75
CA LYS A 252 -3.37 16.55 18.14
C LYS A 252 -3.79 15.19 18.71
N GLU A 253 -3.25 14.86 19.88
CA GLU A 253 -3.70 13.72 20.70
C GLU A 253 -5.12 13.92 21.22
#